data_AF-A0A6J4MZY4-F1
#
_entry.id   AF-A0A6J4MZY4-F1
#
_cell.length_a   1.000
_cell.length_b   1.000
_cell.length_c   1.000
_cell.angle_alpha   90.00
_cell.angle_beta   90.00
_cell.angle_gamma   90.00
#
_symmetry.space_group_name_H-M   'P 1'
#
loop_
_entity.id
_entity.type
_entity.pdbx_description
1 polymer ?
#
loop_
_entity_poly.entity_id
_entity_poly.type
_entity_poly.pdbx_seq_one_letter_code
_entity_poly.pdbx_strand_id
1 'polypeptide(L)'
;MEKLSLILWRERELLELLLFKLEEEQLLLAAGRSRWLGHATREVEMVLEEIRRAELGRAVEVEAVAVELGLAPDVSLRELSEQAPAPWNDILREHRNAFMTASAEISAL
;
A
#
# COMPACT_ATOMS: atom_id res chain seq x y z
N MET A 1 -16.43 -3.48 6.57
CA MET A 1 -15.20 -4.12 6.01
C MET A 1 -15.00 -3.96 4.50
N GLU A 2 -16.05 -3.83 3.68
CA GLU A 2 -15.90 -3.66 2.21
C GLU A 2 -15.10 -2.40 1.84
N LYS A 3 -15.41 -1.26 2.46
CA LYS A 3 -14.65 -0.01 2.28
C LYS A 3 -13.17 -0.16 2.60
N LEU A 4 -12.85 -0.77 3.74
CA LEU A 4 -11.48 -1.09 4.11
C LEU A 4 -10.80 -1.94 3.02
N SER A 5 -11.46 -2.98 2.51
CA SER A 5 -10.92 -3.82 1.45
C SER A 5 -10.66 -3.05 0.14
N LEU A 6 -11.55 -2.13 -0.24
CA LEU A 6 -11.36 -1.26 -1.40
C LEU A 6 -10.14 -0.34 -1.24
N ILE A 7 -9.94 0.23 -0.05
CA ILE A 7 -8.76 1.06 0.24
C ILE A 7 -7.48 0.21 0.19
N LEU A 8 -7.48 -0.98 0.79
CA LEU A 8 -6.31 -1.87 0.76
C LEU A 8 -5.94 -2.30 -0.67
N TRP A 9 -6.94 -2.57 -1.52
CA TRP A 9 -6.72 -2.80 -2.95
C TRP A 9 -6.07 -1.58 -3.62
N ARG A 10 -6.59 -0.38 -3.36
CA ARG A 10 -6.05 0.85 -3.94
C ARG A 10 -4.61 1.12 -3.51
N GLU A 11 -4.28 0.91 -2.24
CA GLU A 11 -2.91 1.04 -1.74
C GLU A 11 -1.97 0.05 -2.44
N ARG A 12 -2.42 -1.19 -2.69
CA ARG A 12 -1.61 -2.18 -3.42
C ARG A 12 -1.34 -1.76 -4.86
N GLU A 13 -2.34 -1.23 -5.58
CA GLU A 13 -2.13 -0.68 -6.92
C GLU A 13 -1.11 0.47 -6.92
N LEU A 14 -1.15 1.31 -5.89
CA LEU A 14 -0.21 2.43 -5.76
C LEU A 14 1.21 1.95 -5.44
N LEU A 15 1.38 0.89 -4.64
CA LEU A 15 2.68 0.28 -4.38
C LEU A 15 3.25 -0.40 -5.63
N GLU A 16 2.42 -1.08 -6.42
CA GLU A 16 2.83 -1.64 -7.71
C GLU A 16 3.27 -0.52 -8.69
N LEU A 17 2.51 0.58 -8.74
CA LEU A 17 2.91 1.75 -9.53
C LEU A 17 4.22 2.38 -9.01
N LEU A 18 4.42 2.44 -7.69
CA LEU A 18 5.65 2.94 -7.10
C LEU A 18 6.85 2.08 -7.52
N LEU A 19 6.72 0.76 -7.42
CA LEU A 19 7.75 -0.18 -7.85
C LEU A 19 8.11 0.07 -9.32
N PHE A 20 7.11 0.15 -10.20
CA PHE A 20 7.32 0.46 -11.62
C PHE A 20 8.07 1.79 -11.84
N LYS A 21 7.73 2.84 -11.08
CA LYS A 21 8.38 4.15 -11.21
C LYS A 21 9.80 4.17 -10.70
N LEU A 22 10.12 3.42 -9.65
CA LEU A 22 11.48 3.24 -9.18
C LEU A 22 12.32 2.45 -10.20
N GLU A 23 11.78 1.39 -10.80
CA GLU A 23 12.46 0.65 -11.87
C GLU A 23 12.73 1.55 -13.09
N GLU A 24 11.75 2.37 -13.51
CA GLU A 24 11.91 3.34 -14.59
C GLU A 24 13.02 4.36 -14.29
N GLU A 25 13.06 4.90 -13.07
CA GLU A 25 14.11 5.82 -12.63
C GLU A 25 15.50 5.18 -12.70
N GLN A 26 15.63 3.94 -12.19
CA GLN A 26 16.89 3.19 -12.22
C GLN A 26 17.35 2.89 -13.65
N LEU A 27 16.43 2.54 -14.56
CA LEU A 27 16.74 2.31 -15.97
C LEU A 27 17.25 3.59 -16.65
N LEU A 28 16.63 4.74 -16.37
CA LEU A 28 17.09 6.04 -16.90
C LEU A 28 18.47 6.42 -16.36
N LEU A 29 18.73 6.15 -15.08
CA LEU A 29 20.03 6.37 -14.45
C LEU A 29 21.10 5.47 -15.09
N ALA A 30 20.84 4.16 -15.20
CA ALA A 30 21.74 3.19 -15.80
C ALA A 30 22.03 3.48 -17.29
N ALA A 31 21.04 4.02 -18.02
CA ALA A 31 21.19 4.43 -19.41
C ALA A 31 21.87 5.80 -19.59
N GLY A 32 22.26 6.49 -18.51
CA GLY A 32 22.88 7.82 -18.55
C GLY A 32 21.96 8.92 -19.08
N ARG A 33 20.63 8.74 -19.01
CA ARG A 33 19.63 9.67 -19.57
C ARG A 33 19.27 10.77 -18.58
N SER A 34 20.27 11.51 -18.10
CA SER A 34 20.15 12.53 -17.06
C SER A 34 19.09 13.61 -17.32
N ARG A 35 18.83 13.96 -18.59
CA ARG A 35 17.76 14.90 -18.98
C ARG A 35 16.37 14.46 -18.48
N TRP A 36 16.12 13.16 -18.40
CA TRP A 36 14.82 12.59 -18.02
C TRP A 36 14.75 12.19 -16.54
N LEU A 37 15.87 12.09 -15.84
CA LEU A 37 15.92 11.60 -14.46
C LEU A 37 15.04 12.44 -13.53
N GLY A 38 15.12 13.78 -13.61
CA GLY A 38 14.27 14.66 -12.80
C GLY A 38 12.77 14.57 -13.12
N HIS A 39 12.37 14.01 -14.27
CA HIS A 39 10.96 13.69 -14.52
C HIS A 39 10.55 12.42 -13.77
N ALA A 40 11.35 11.36 -13.85
CA ALA A 40 11.09 10.11 -13.15
C ALA A 40 11.05 10.31 -11.62
N THR A 41 11.99 11.06 -11.05
CA THR A 41 11.99 11.38 -9.61
C THR A 41 10.69 12.06 -9.17
N ARG A 42 10.18 13.02 -9.97
CA ARG A 42 8.90 13.68 -9.67
C ARG A 42 7.73 12.71 -9.75
N GLU A 43 7.76 11.75 -10.67
CA GLU A 43 6.71 10.73 -10.77
C GLU A 43 6.71 9.81 -9.56
N VAL A 44 7.88 9.39 -9.06
CA VAL A 44 8.01 8.68 -7.79
C VAL A 44 7.41 9.50 -6.63
N GLU A 45 7.77 10.78 -6.53
CA GLU A 45 7.25 11.68 -5.47
C GLU A 45 5.71 11.82 -5.53
N MET A 46 5.14 11.93 -6.73
CA MET A 46 3.68 11.99 -6.90
C MET A 46 3.00 10.71 -6.42
N VAL A 47 3.55 9.53 -6.73
CA VAL A 47 2.99 8.25 -6.27
C VAL A 47 3.10 8.12 -4.76
N LEU A 48 4.24 8.51 -4.16
CA LEU A 48 4.42 8.52 -2.71
C LEU A 48 3.39 9.41 -1.99
N GLU A 49 3.03 10.55 -2.59
CA GLU A 49 1.99 11.42 -2.05
C GLU A 49 0.59 10.78 -2.10
N GLU A 50 0.26 10.10 -3.19
CA GLU A 50 -1.00 9.35 -3.30
C GLU A 50 -1.07 8.18 -2.31
N ILE A 51 0.06 7.49 -2.07
CA ILE A 51 0.14 6.45 -1.03
C ILE A 51 -0.16 7.04 0.34
N ARG A 52 0.48 8.15 0.73
CA ARG A 52 0.21 8.83 2.01
C ARG A 52 -1.27 9.18 2.18
N ARG A 53 -1.94 9.62 1.12
CA ARG A 53 -3.38 9.94 1.15
C ARG A 53 -4.23 8.69 1.35
N ALA A 54 -3.90 7.61 0.67
CA ALA A 54 -4.57 6.33 0.83
C ALA A 54 -4.39 5.78 2.25
N GLU A 55 -3.19 5.91 2.84
CA GLU A 55 -2.89 5.48 4.22
C GLU A 55 -3.70 6.23 5.28
N LEU A 56 -3.92 7.53 5.09
CA LEU A 56 -4.80 8.31 5.96
C LEU A 56 -6.25 7.80 5.88
N GLY A 57 -6.73 7.50 4.66
CA GLY A 57 -8.04 6.88 4.46
C GLY A 57 -8.13 5.49 5.10
N ARG A 58 -7.08 4.68 4.97
CA ARG A 58 -6.99 3.35 5.59
C ARG A 58 -7.06 3.45 7.11
N ALA A 59 -6.35 4.40 7.72
CA ALA A 59 -6.37 4.57 9.17
C ALA A 59 -7.79 4.78 9.71
N VAL A 60 -8.57 5.64 9.02
CA VAL A 60 -9.98 5.89 9.37
C VAL A 60 -10.84 4.62 9.23
N GLU A 61 -10.69 3.88 8.13
CA GLU A 61 -11.49 2.66 7.92
C GLU A 61 -11.05 1.49 8.83
N VAL A 62 -9.76 1.41 9.18
CA VAL A 62 -9.24 0.45 10.17
C VAL A 62 -9.86 0.72 11.54
N GLU A 63 -9.87 1.98 11.98
CA GLU A 63 -10.50 2.37 13.25
C GLU A 63 -12.00 2.03 13.25
N ALA A 64 -12.71 2.35 12.18
CA ALA A 64 -14.13 2.04 12.06
C ALA A 64 -14.40 0.52 12.16
N VAL A 65 -13.63 -0.30 11.43
CA VAL A 65 -13.75 -1.76 11.46
C VAL A 65 -13.33 -2.33 12.83
N ALA A 66 -12.32 -1.76 13.47
CA ALA A 66 -11.89 -2.17 14.81
C ALA A 66 -13.01 -1.97 15.84
N VAL A 67 -13.69 -0.82 15.80
CA VAL A 67 -14.86 -0.54 16.66
C VAL A 67 -16.01 -1.50 16.37
N GLU A 68 -16.30 -1.81 15.10
CA GLU A 68 -17.32 -2.80 14.71
C GLU A 68 -17.03 -4.19 15.31
N LEU A 69 -15.76 -4.55 15.45
CA LEU A 69 -15.30 -5.81 16.03
C LEU A 69 -15.09 -5.76 17.56
N GLY A 70 -15.26 -4.60 18.20
CA GLY A 70 -14.99 -4.43 19.63
C GLY A 70 -13.51 -4.49 20.01
N LEU A 71 -12.62 -4.10 19.09
CA LEU A 71 -11.17 -4.07 19.27
C LEU A 71 -10.67 -2.65 19.58
N ALA A 72 -9.39 -2.53 19.94
CA ALA A 72 -8.72 -1.24 20.07
C ALA A 72 -8.61 -0.52 18.70
N PRO A 73 -8.68 0.82 18.65
CA PRO A 73 -8.70 1.57 17.38
C PRO A 73 -7.37 1.51 16.60
N ASP A 74 -6.27 1.17 17.25
CA ASP A 74 -4.91 1.10 16.70
C ASP A 74 -4.46 -0.32 16.30
N VAL A 75 -5.41 -1.25 16.15
CA VAL A 75 -5.12 -2.63 15.73
C VAL A 75 -4.45 -2.70 14.37
N SER A 76 -3.51 -3.62 14.26
CA SER A 76 -2.85 -3.96 13.00
C SER A 76 -3.79 -4.71 12.05
N LEU A 77 -3.47 -4.66 10.75
CA LEU A 77 -4.18 -5.45 9.73
C LEU A 77 -4.11 -6.96 10.01
N ARG A 78 -3.05 -7.42 10.70
CA ARG A 78 -2.93 -8.80 11.17
C ARG A 78 -4.02 -9.12 12.19
N GLU A 79 -4.11 -8.33 13.26
CA GLU A 79 -5.11 -8.52 14.32
C GLU A 79 -6.53 -8.43 13.77
N LEU A 80 -6.79 -7.48 12.85
CA LEU A 80 -8.06 -7.42 12.14
C LEU A 80 -8.36 -8.71 11.37
N SER A 81 -7.39 -9.26 10.64
CA SER A 81 -7.59 -10.51 9.88
C SER A 81 -7.84 -11.74 10.77
N GLU A 82 -7.33 -11.73 12.01
CA GLU A 82 -7.49 -12.81 12.97
C GLU A 82 -8.88 -12.77 13.64
N GLN A 83 -9.46 -11.58 13.80
CA GLN A 83 -10.75 -11.37 14.48
C GLN A 83 -11.93 -11.16 13.53
N ALA A 84 -11.67 -10.84 12.27
CA ALA A 84 -12.72 -10.62 11.29
C ALA A 84 -13.51 -11.92 11.02
N PRO A 85 -14.84 -11.84 10.82
CA PRO A 85 -15.63 -12.98 10.40
C PRO A 85 -15.35 -13.36 8.95
N ALA A 86 -15.70 -14.58 8.56
CA ALA A 86 -15.66 -14.99 7.16
C ALA A 86 -16.61 -14.13 6.30
N PRO A 87 -16.23 -13.77 5.06
CA PRO A 87 -14.98 -14.12 4.35
C PRO A 87 -13.82 -13.14 4.58
N TRP A 88 -14.01 -12.12 5.43
CA TRP A 88 -13.08 -11.00 5.55
C TRP A 88 -11.75 -11.36 6.18
N ASN A 89 -11.73 -12.35 7.07
CA ASN A 89 -10.49 -12.92 7.63
C ASN A 89 -9.48 -13.28 6.52
N ASP A 90 -9.91 -14.00 5.49
CA ASP A 90 -9.04 -14.48 4.41
C ASP A 90 -8.64 -13.32 3.48
N ILE A 91 -9.61 -12.48 3.12
CA ILE A 91 -9.37 -11.29 2.27
C ILE A 91 -8.36 -10.33 2.91
N LEU A 92 -8.48 -10.04 4.21
CA LEU A 92 -7.54 -9.16 4.91
C LEU A 92 -6.14 -9.79 5.03
N ARG A 93 -6.07 -11.12 5.17
CA ARG A 93 -4.80 -11.85 5.19
C ARG A 93 -4.10 -11.82 3.83
N GLU A 94 -4.85 -11.97 2.75
CA GLU A 94 -4.33 -11.84 1.37
C GLU A 94 -3.77 -10.44 1.14
N HIS A 95 -4.51 -9.40 1.53
CA HIS A 95 -4.02 -8.01 1.47
C HIS A 95 -2.73 -7.83 2.23
N ARG A 96 -2.68 -8.28 3.49
CA ARG A 96 -1.47 -8.21 4.32
C ARG A 96 -0.28 -8.89 3.64
N ASN A 97 -0.46 -10.07 3.08
CA ASN A 97 0.61 -10.79 2.40
C ASN A 97 1.10 -10.02 1.17
N ALA A 98 0.19 -9.47 0.37
CA ALA A 98 0.56 -8.67 -0.79
C ALA A 98 1.34 -7.40 -0.41
N PHE A 99 0.98 -6.73 0.70
CA PHE A 99 1.76 -5.61 1.22
C PHE A 99 3.17 -6.02 1.62
N MET A 100 3.32 -7.14 2.33
CA MET A 100 4.65 -7.65 2.72
C MET A 100 5.52 -7.96 1.49
N THR A 101 4.94 -8.53 0.43
CA THR A 101 5.63 -8.78 -0.83
C THR A 101 6.06 -7.47 -1.50
N ALA A 102 5.13 -6.54 -1.71
CA ALA A 102 5.44 -5.26 -2.35
C ALA A 102 6.49 -4.45 -1.59
N SER A 103 6.41 -4.40 -0.25
CA SER A 103 7.42 -3.74 0.58
C SER A 103 8.80 -4.39 0.45
N ALA A 104 8.87 -5.72 0.35
CA ALA A 104 10.13 -6.42 0.16
C ALA A 104 10.75 -6.16 -1.22
N GLU A 105 9.93 -6.13 -2.29
CA GLU A 105 10.36 -5.80 -3.65
C GLU A 105 10.90 -4.37 -3.74
N ILE A 106 10.16 -3.39 -3.21
CA ILE A 106 10.59 -1.99 -3.17
C ILE A 106 11.89 -1.83 -2.38
N SER A 107 12.06 -2.56 -1.27
CA SER A 107 13.28 -2.48 -0.45
C SER A 107 14.50 -3.16 -1.09
N ALA A 108 14.30 -3.99 -2.12
CA ALA A 108 15.35 -4.72 -2.81
C ALA A 108 15.89 -3.99 -4.05
N LEU A 109 15.25 -2.91 -4.48
CA LEU A 109 15.73 -2.01 -5.52
C LEU A 109 16.93 -1.18 -5.06
#